data_AF-A0A8T1SE75-F1
#
_entry.id   AF-A0A8T1SE75-F1
#
_cell.length_a   1.000
_cell.length_b   1.000
_cell.length_c   1.000
_cell.angle_alpha   90.00
_cell.angle_beta   90.00
_cell.angle_gamma   90.00
#
_symmetry.space_group_name_H-M   'P 1'
#
loop_
_entity.id
_entity.type
_entity.pdbx_description
1 polymer ?
#
loop_
_entity_poly.entity_id
_entity_poly.type
_entity_poly.pdbx_seq_one_letter_code
_entity_poly.pdbx_strand_id
1 'polypeptide(L)'
;MTQMCDSVKSFKVKLTLWGKQLTAGNLVHFLTLDSLRKVEPKSLKEYADIISNLHKQFDVRFKGFKALEPHFQIFSIPFAVEIHNVAEEMQMELAELQCDTILKQKYTDVGIPEFYQFLSQERFPMLFSASVNKSVLRSRLTDTHLQATLREV
;
A
#
# COMPACT_ATOMS: atom_id res chain seq x y z
N MET A 1 -4.95 2.77 7.71
CA MET A 1 -3.66 2.95 6.99
C MET A 1 -3.62 2.10 5.73
N THR A 2 -3.99 0.81 5.80
CA THR A 2 -4.24 -0.07 4.64
C THR A 2 -5.17 0.55 3.59
N GLN A 3 -6.35 1.05 3.99
CA GLN A 3 -7.34 1.60 3.05
C GLN A 3 -6.81 2.72 2.13
N MET A 4 -5.95 3.64 2.63
CA MET A 4 -5.39 4.71 1.80
C MET A 4 -4.36 4.17 0.81
N CYS A 5 -3.46 3.28 1.26
CA CYS A 5 -2.47 2.64 0.40
C CYS A 5 -3.15 1.80 -0.68
N ASP A 6 -4.17 1.04 -0.31
CA ASP A 6 -4.95 0.20 -1.20
C ASP A 6 -5.73 1.04 -2.22
N SER A 7 -6.28 2.19 -1.79
CA SER A 7 -6.95 3.14 -2.69
C SER A 7 -5.97 3.75 -3.70
N VAL A 8 -4.77 4.16 -3.25
CA VAL A 8 -3.72 4.68 -4.13
C VAL A 8 -3.27 3.61 -5.13
N LYS A 9 -2.99 2.38 -4.66
CA LYS A 9 -2.64 1.24 -5.52
C LYS A 9 -3.72 0.95 -6.55
N SER A 10 -4.98 0.85 -6.11
CA SER A 10 -6.14 0.61 -6.98
C SER A 10 -6.27 1.72 -8.04
N PHE A 11 -6.15 2.98 -7.64
CA PHE A 11 -6.23 4.10 -8.57
C PHE A 11 -5.09 4.08 -9.60
N LYS A 12 -3.86 3.77 -9.17
CA LYS A 12 -2.73 3.61 -10.11
C LYS A 12 -2.96 2.50 -11.12
N VAL A 13 -3.49 1.35 -10.70
CA VAL A 13 -3.86 0.25 -11.60
C VAL A 13 -4.92 0.72 -12.62
N LYS A 14 -5.92 1.47 -12.18
CA LYS A 14 -6.93 2.07 -13.06
C LYS A 14 -6.29 3.03 -14.07
N LEU A 15 -5.37 3.90 -13.65
CA LEU A 15 -4.64 4.78 -14.58
C LEU A 15 -3.88 3.98 -15.65
N THR A 16 -3.19 2.90 -15.28
CA THR A 16 -2.51 2.03 -16.25
C THR A 16 -3.49 1.41 -17.24
N LEU A 17 -4.63 0.90 -16.74
CA LEU A 17 -5.66 0.28 -17.59
C LEU A 17 -6.27 1.29 -18.55
N TRP A 18 -6.67 2.45 -18.04
CA TRP A 18 -7.25 3.55 -18.81
C TRP A 18 -6.29 4.06 -19.89
N GLY A 19 -5.00 4.20 -19.57
CA GLY A 19 -4.00 4.58 -20.57
C GLY A 19 -3.99 3.62 -21.76
N LYS A 20 -3.93 2.31 -21.50
CA LYS A 20 -3.96 1.26 -22.54
C LYS A 20 -5.26 1.28 -23.36
N GLN A 21 -6.38 1.46 -22.69
CA GLN A 21 -7.70 1.51 -23.34
C GLN A 21 -7.80 2.71 -24.28
N LEU A 22 -7.33 3.89 -23.87
CA LEU A 22 -7.30 5.08 -24.73
C LEU A 22 -6.40 4.87 -25.95
N THR A 23 -5.22 4.28 -25.79
CA THR A 23 -4.33 3.98 -26.93
C THR A 23 -4.95 2.98 -27.91
N ALA A 24 -5.81 2.09 -27.42
CA ALA A 24 -6.54 1.11 -28.22
C ALA A 24 -7.88 1.62 -28.77
N GLY A 25 -8.27 2.87 -28.47
CA GLY A 25 -9.58 3.41 -28.85
C GLY A 25 -10.77 2.81 -28.10
N ASN A 26 -10.54 2.12 -26.99
CA ASN A 26 -11.58 1.55 -26.16
C ASN A 26 -12.10 2.57 -25.13
N LEU A 27 -13.36 3.00 -25.29
CA LEU A 27 -13.96 4.05 -24.48
C LEU A 27 -15.00 3.55 -23.47
N VAL A 28 -15.06 2.24 -23.19
CA VAL A 28 -16.10 1.62 -22.32
C VAL A 28 -16.20 2.23 -20.92
N HIS A 29 -15.12 2.82 -20.40
CA HIS A 29 -15.09 3.49 -19.09
C HIS A 29 -15.11 5.03 -19.20
N PHE A 30 -15.24 5.58 -20.40
CA PHE A 30 -15.29 7.00 -20.70
C PHE A 30 -16.60 7.36 -21.42
N LEU A 31 -17.74 7.12 -20.76
CA LEU A 31 -19.09 7.24 -21.37
C LEU A 31 -19.32 8.60 -22.05
N THR A 32 -18.87 9.69 -21.42
CA THR A 32 -18.96 11.03 -22.03
C THR A 32 -18.16 11.12 -23.32
N LEU A 33 -16.95 10.57 -23.35
CA LEU A 33 -16.08 10.56 -24.52
C LEU A 33 -16.64 9.66 -25.63
N ASP A 34 -17.17 8.50 -25.26
CA ASP A 34 -17.85 7.55 -26.16
C ASP A 34 -19.09 8.18 -26.81
N SER A 35 -19.85 8.98 -26.05
CA SER A 35 -21.06 9.66 -26.53
C SER A 35 -20.81 10.70 -27.62
N LEU A 36 -19.57 11.19 -27.77
CA LEU A 36 -19.20 12.19 -28.79
C LEU A 36 -19.12 11.61 -30.21
N ARG A 37 -19.25 10.28 -30.39
CA ARG A 37 -19.31 9.52 -31.66
C ARG A 37 -18.08 9.62 -32.59
N LYS A 38 -17.28 10.68 -32.51
CA LYS A 38 -16.02 10.86 -33.25
C LYS A 38 -15.00 11.55 -32.37
N VAL A 39 -14.06 10.78 -31.84
CA VAL A 39 -12.87 11.29 -31.17
C VAL A 39 -11.68 10.98 -32.05
N GLU A 40 -10.87 11.99 -32.35
CA GLU A 40 -9.71 11.79 -33.21
C GLU A 40 -8.66 10.90 -32.50
N PRO A 41 -7.99 9.99 -33.22
CA PRO A 41 -6.92 9.16 -32.64
C PRO A 41 -5.81 9.99 -31.97
N LYS A 42 -5.55 11.19 -32.48
CA LYS A 42 -4.59 12.13 -31.88
C LYS A 42 -5.03 12.57 -30.49
N SER A 43 -6.30 12.95 -30.30
CA SER A 43 -6.84 13.34 -28.99
C SER A 43 -6.79 12.19 -28.00
N LEU A 44 -7.10 10.96 -28.43
CA LEU A 44 -6.98 9.77 -27.57
C LEU A 44 -5.55 9.53 -27.09
N LYS A 45 -4.57 9.77 -27.96
CA LYS A 45 -3.15 9.71 -27.59
C LYS A 45 -2.79 10.79 -26.57
N GLU A 46 -3.24 12.03 -26.77
CA GLU A 46 -3.03 13.12 -25.82
C GLU A 46 -3.63 12.82 -24.44
N TYR A 47 -4.83 12.23 -24.39
CA TYR A 47 -5.44 11.79 -23.13
C TYR A 47 -4.66 10.66 -22.46
N ALA A 48 -4.16 9.69 -23.23
CA ALA A 48 -3.30 8.63 -22.72
C ALA A 48 -1.99 9.20 -22.13
N ASP A 49 -1.41 10.22 -22.77
CA ASP A 49 -0.22 10.92 -22.29
C ASP A 49 -0.49 11.66 -20.96
N ILE A 50 -1.66 12.32 -20.84
CA ILE A 50 -2.10 12.95 -19.58
C ILE A 50 -2.23 11.91 -18.45
N ILE A 51 -2.87 10.77 -18.72
CA ILE A 51 -3.01 9.69 -17.73
C ILE A 51 -1.65 9.12 -17.33
N SER A 52 -0.75 8.94 -18.30
CA SER A 52 0.62 8.49 -18.06
C SER A 52 1.39 9.47 -17.16
N ASN A 53 1.25 10.78 -17.41
CA ASN A 53 1.87 11.81 -16.57
C ASN A 53 1.29 11.80 -15.15
N LEU A 54 -0.03 11.69 -15.00
CA LEU A 54 -0.68 11.58 -13.69
C LEU A 54 -0.18 10.36 -12.93
N HIS A 55 -0.05 9.20 -13.58
CA HIS A 55 0.50 8.00 -12.97
C HIS A 55 1.94 8.23 -12.45
N LYS A 56 2.80 8.91 -13.23
CA LYS A 56 4.16 9.27 -12.81
C LYS A 56 4.17 10.19 -11.60
N GLN A 57 3.27 11.18 -11.55
CA GLN A 57 3.15 12.07 -10.38
C GLN A 57 2.77 11.29 -9.11
N PHE A 58 1.89 10.29 -9.23
CA PHE A 58 1.60 9.38 -8.13
C PHE A 58 2.84 8.56 -7.71
N ASP A 59 3.64 8.08 -8.65
CA ASP A 59 4.89 7.38 -8.30
C ASP A 59 5.89 8.26 -7.55
N VAL A 60 6.02 9.53 -7.94
CA VAL A 60 6.88 10.50 -7.25
C VAL A 60 6.34 10.82 -5.86
N ARG A 61 5.06 11.20 -5.76
CA ARG A 61 4.43 11.60 -4.50
C ARG A 61 4.38 10.48 -3.47
N PHE A 62 4.16 9.24 -3.92
CA PHE A 62 4.05 8.08 -3.05
C PHE A 62 5.33 7.22 -2.99
N LYS A 63 6.47 7.72 -3.48
CA LYS A 63 7.75 7.00 -3.47
C LYS A 63 8.17 6.57 -2.06
N GLY A 64 8.04 7.48 -1.08
CA GLY A 64 8.36 7.19 0.32
C GLY A 64 7.44 6.13 0.94
N PHE A 65 6.16 6.10 0.55
CA PHE A 65 5.21 5.10 1.04
C PHE A 65 5.54 3.70 0.55
N LYS A 66 6.02 3.55 -0.69
CA LYS A 66 6.51 2.27 -1.20
C LYS A 66 7.73 1.76 -0.43
N ALA A 67 8.65 2.65 -0.06
CA ALA A 67 9.83 2.27 0.73
C ALA A 67 9.45 1.78 2.14
N LEU A 68 8.35 2.29 2.70
CA LEU A 68 7.85 1.88 4.01
C LEU A 68 6.92 0.66 3.95
N GLU A 69 6.51 0.21 2.76
CA GLU A 69 5.55 -0.87 2.58
C GLU A 69 5.98 -2.18 3.27
N PRO A 70 7.23 -2.68 3.14
CA PRO A 70 7.65 -3.89 3.85
C PRO A 70 7.55 -3.74 5.38
N HIS A 71 7.88 -2.55 5.87
CA HIS A 71 7.74 -2.18 7.28
C HIS A 71 6.28 -2.15 7.74
N PHE A 72 5.33 -1.91 6.83
CA PHE A 72 3.89 -2.02 7.11
C PHE A 72 3.35 -3.44 7.01
N GLN A 73 3.86 -4.22 6.05
CA GLN A 73 3.42 -5.59 5.78
C GLN A 73 3.71 -6.53 6.94
N ILE A 74 4.88 -6.44 7.58
CA ILE A 74 5.19 -7.28 8.75
C ILE A 74 4.17 -7.15 9.90
N PHE A 75 3.42 -6.02 9.95
CA PHE A 75 2.36 -5.83 10.96
C PHE A 75 0.93 -6.07 10.49
N SER A 76 0.75 -6.25 9.18
CA SER A 76 -0.57 -6.49 8.59
C SER A 76 -0.72 -7.96 8.22
N ILE A 77 0.37 -8.56 7.74
CA ILE A 77 0.48 -9.91 7.21
C ILE A 77 1.79 -10.60 7.68
N PRO A 78 2.06 -10.69 8.99
CA PRO A 78 3.33 -11.22 9.53
C PRO A 78 3.68 -12.62 9.01
N PHE A 79 2.69 -13.44 8.64
CA PHE A 79 2.86 -14.81 8.16
C PHE A 79 3.03 -14.95 6.64
N ALA A 80 2.92 -13.85 5.88
CA ALA A 80 3.03 -13.86 4.42
C ALA A 80 4.04 -12.84 3.88
N VAL A 81 4.68 -12.04 4.76
CA VAL A 81 5.75 -11.14 4.37
C VAL A 81 7.05 -11.93 4.16
N GLU A 82 7.76 -11.58 3.10
CA GLU A 82 9.09 -12.11 2.81
C GLU A 82 10.12 -11.62 3.84
N ILE A 83 10.82 -12.56 4.50
CA ILE A 83 11.76 -12.25 5.58
C ILE A 83 12.89 -11.32 5.10
N HIS A 84 13.41 -11.52 3.89
CA HIS A 84 14.50 -10.71 3.34
C HIS A 84 14.10 -9.24 3.06
N ASN A 85 12.81 -8.93 3.07
CA ASN A 85 12.31 -7.57 2.82
C ASN A 85 12.10 -6.75 4.10
N VAL A 86 12.31 -7.34 5.28
CA VAL A 86 12.19 -6.63 6.57
C VAL A 86 13.56 -6.20 7.09
N ALA A 87 13.56 -5.28 8.06
CA ALA A 87 14.80 -4.79 8.69
C ALA A 87 15.59 -5.95 9.31
N GLU A 88 16.91 -5.94 9.14
CA GLU A 88 17.82 -7.06 9.48
C GLU A 88 17.62 -7.53 10.93
N GLU A 89 17.44 -6.57 11.85
CA GLU A 89 17.20 -6.80 13.26
C GLU A 89 15.90 -7.55 13.59
N MET A 90 14.94 -7.62 12.65
CA MET A 90 13.66 -8.32 12.83
C MET A 90 13.60 -9.67 12.09
N GLN A 91 14.57 -9.97 11.22
CA GLN A 91 14.49 -11.14 10.33
C GLN A 91 14.46 -12.46 11.09
N MET A 92 15.29 -12.59 12.14
CA MET A 92 15.36 -13.81 12.95
C MET A 92 14.07 -14.02 13.76
N GLU A 93 13.57 -12.98 14.42
CA GLU A 93 12.30 -13.03 15.16
C GLU A 93 11.12 -13.35 14.24
N LEU A 94 11.11 -12.76 13.03
CA LEU A 94 10.08 -13.03 12.03
C LEU A 94 10.14 -14.47 11.54
N ALA A 95 11.34 -15.02 11.31
CA ALA A 95 11.51 -16.42 10.91
C ALA A 95 10.97 -17.37 11.98
N GLU A 96 11.29 -17.11 13.25
CA GLU A 96 10.74 -17.87 14.39
C GLU A 96 9.22 -17.74 14.49
N LEU A 97 8.70 -16.52 14.32
CA LEU A 97 7.26 -16.25 14.35
C LEU A 97 6.53 -17.01 13.25
N GLN A 98 7.05 -17.02 12.01
CA GLN A 98 6.42 -17.69 10.87
C GLN A 98 6.40 -19.21 11.00
N CYS A 99 7.37 -19.79 11.71
CA CYS A 99 7.43 -21.22 12.02
C CYS A 99 6.56 -21.63 13.22
N ASP A 100 6.08 -20.67 14.03
CA ASP A 100 5.28 -20.95 15.22
C ASP A 100 3.81 -21.22 14.86
N THR A 101 3.43 -22.49 14.88
CA THR A 101 2.07 -22.93 14.53
C THR A 101 1.02 -22.48 15.54
N ILE A 102 1.38 -22.31 16.81
CA ILE A 102 0.46 -21.84 17.87
C ILE A 102 0.14 -20.37 17.64
N LEU A 103 1.16 -19.55 17.40
CA LEU A 103 0.96 -18.14 17.09
C LEU A 103 0.25 -17.94 15.75
N LYS A 104 0.50 -18.80 14.76
CA LYS A 104 -0.22 -18.77 13.48
C LYS A 104 -1.72 -19.09 13.63
N GLN A 105 -2.05 -20.09 14.45
CA GLN A 105 -3.44 -20.36 14.79
C GLN A 105 -4.06 -19.17 15.52
N LYS A 106 -3.34 -18.61 16.50
CA LYS A 106 -3.82 -17.45 17.27
C LYS A 106 -4.10 -16.24 16.37
N TYR A 107 -3.21 -15.95 15.41
CA TYR A 107 -3.42 -14.91 14.40
C TYR A 107 -4.71 -15.11 13.60
N THR A 108 -5.01 -16.35 13.23
CA THR A 108 -6.23 -16.71 12.51
C THR A 108 -7.47 -16.51 13.39
N ASP A 109 -7.38 -16.82 14.68
CA ASP A 109 -8.51 -16.75 15.61
C ASP A 109 -8.87 -15.30 15.98
N VAL A 110 -7.88 -14.43 16.21
CA VAL A 110 -8.13 -13.07 16.74
C VAL A 110 -7.90 -11.95 15.73
N GLY A 111 -7.10 -12.16 14.69
CA GLY A 111 -6.75 -11.13 13.72
C GLY A 111 -5.87 -9.99 14.26
N ILE A 112 -5.70 -8.95 13.46
CA ILE A 112 -4.95 -7.72 13.80
C ILE A 112 -5.95 -6.61 14.16
N PRO A 113 -5.69 -5.79 15.21
CA PRO A 113 -4.44 -5.68 15.97
C PRO A 113 -4.28 -6.63 17.17
N GLU A 114 -5.32 -7.36 17.56
CA GLU A 114 -5.39 -8.11 18.82
C GLU A 114 -4.27 -9.15 18.95
N PHE A 115 -3.85 -9.77 17.86
CA PHE A 115 -2.74 -10.72 17.79
C PHE A 115 -1.46 -10.23 18.49
N TYR A 116 -1.10 -8.94 18.33
CA TYR A 116 0.16 -8.41 18.89
C TYR A 116 0.21 -8.40 20.41
N GLN A 117 -0.94 -8.48 21.08
CA GLN A 117 -1.01 -8.60 22.54
C GLN A 117 -0.54 -9.97 23.06
N PHE A 118 -0.46 -10.98 22.19
CA PHE A 118 -0.03 -12.33 22.53
C PHE A 118 1.45 -12.59 22.22
N LEU A 119 2.17 -11.62 21.66
CA LEU A 119 3.62 -11.75 21.46
C LEU A 119 4.34 -11.59 22.79
N SER A 120 5.22 -12.54 23.11
CA SER A 120 6.13 -12.43 24.24
C SER A 120 7.20 -11.38 23.94
N GLN A 121 7.32 -10.36 24.80
CA GLN A 121 8.38 -9.36 24.73
C GLN A 121 9.78 -9.97 24.91
N GLU A 122 9.90 -11.06 25.68
CA GLU A 122 11.17 -11.75 25.90
C GLU A 122 11.62 -12.52 24.66
N ARG A 123 10.68 -13.16 23.95
CA ARG A 123 10.97 -13.98 22.77
C ARG A 123 11.03 -13.17 21.48
N PHE A 124 10.23 -12.10 21.38
CA PHE A 124 10.14 -11.26 20.18
C PHE A 124 10.34 -9.77 20.52
N PRO A 125 11.46 -9.36 21.14
CA PRO A 125 11.65 -7.99 21.62
C PRO A 125 11.56 -6.93 20.51
N MET A 126 12.06 -7.20 19.31
CA MET A 126 12.04 -6.26 18.20
C MET A 126 10.65 -6.13 17.59
N LEU A 127 9.95 -7.24 17.35
CA LEU A 127 8.57 -7.22 16.85
C LEU A 127 7.61 -6.62 17.89
N PHE A 128 7.79 -6.95 19.17
CA PHE A 128 7.00 -6.42 20.27
C PHE A 128 7.17 -4.90 20.37
N SER A 129 8.41 -4.41 20.51
CA SER A 129 8.69 -2.98 20.62
C SER A 129 8.17 -2.19 19.42
N ALA A 130 8.35 -2.70 18.20
CA ALA A 130 7.87 -2.06 16.99
C ALA A 130 6.33 -2.10 16.85
N SER A 131 5.66 -3.13 17.37
CA SER A 131 4.19 -3.20 17.39
C SER A 131 3.58 -2.17 18.34
N VAL A 132 4.20 -1.96 19.51
CA VAL A 132 3.82 -0.93 20.48
C VAL A 132 4.06 0.46 19.88
N ASN A 133 5.23 0.69 19.29
CA ASN A 133 5.57 1.96 18.63
C ASN A 133 4.68 2.23 17.40
N LYS A 134 4.11 1.20 16.77
CA LYS A 134 3.16 1.40 15.67
C LYS A 134 1.83 1.98 16.09
N SER A 135 1.37 1.75 17.32
CA SER A 135 0.21 2.50 17.84
C SER A 135 0.50 4.01 17.88
N VAL A 136 1.76 4.39 18.12
CA VAL A 136 2.26 5.77 18.14
C VAL A 136 2.57 6.30 16.73
N LEU A 137 3.11 5.48 15.81
CA LEU A 137 3.24 5.86 14.40
C LEU A 137 1.88 6.00 13.73
N ARG A 138 0.88 5.21 14.15
CA ARG A 138 -0.50 5.30 13.68
C ARG A 138 -1.12 6.65 14.08
N SER A 139 -0.83 7.20 15.27
CA SER A 139 -1.27 8.56 15.65
C SER A 139 -0.45 9.67 14.99
N ARG A 140 0.87 9.47 14.79
CA ARG A 140 1.75 10.48 14.16
C ARG A 140 1.55 10.60 12.65
N LEU A 141 1.30 9.49 11.94
CA LEU A 141 1.06 9.47 10.49
C LEU A 141 -0.34 9.96 10.12
N THR A 142 -1.34 9.81 11.00
CA THR A 142 -2.69 10.36 10.76
C THR A 142 -2.72 11.89 10.86
N ASP A 143 -1.95 12.49 11.77
CA ASP A 143 -2.06 13.94 12.02
C ASP A 143 -0.99 14.81 11.35
N THR A 144 0.25 14.35 11.21
CA THR A 144 1.35 15.25 10.77
C THR A 144 1.74 15.09 9.31
N HIS A 145 1.83 13.85 8.80
CA HIS A 145 2.24 13.61 7.40
C HIS A 145 1.12 13.81 6.39
N LEU A 146 -0.12 13.45 6.74
CA LEU A 146 -1.28 13.70 5.89
C LEU A 146 -1.60 15.20 5.80
N GLN A 147 -1.50 15.96 6.91
CA GLN A 147 -1.69 17.42 6.87
C GLN A 147 -0.55 18.13 6.12
N ALA A 148 0.71 17.72 6.26
CA ALA A 148 1.80 18.30 5.48
C ALA A 148 1.61 18.05 3.97
N THR A 149 1.12 16.86 3.62
CA THR A 149 0.87 16.48 2.22
C THR A 149 -0.38 17.17 1.64
N LEU A 150 -1.34 17.57 2.48
CA LEU A 150 -2.59 18.26 2.07
C LEU A 150 -2.55 19.79 2.18
N ARG A 151 -1.56 20.38 2.89
CA ARG A 151 -1.40 21.85 3.03
C ARG A 151 -0.65 22.53 1.88
N GLU A 152 -0.11 21.78 0.93
CA GLU A 152 0.50 22.35 -0.29
C GLU A 152 -0.52 22.55 -1.42
N VAL A 153 -1.79 22.84 -1.08
CA VAL A 153 -2.83 23.31 -2.00
C VAL A 153 -3.42 24.60 -1.45
#